data_AF-A0A0U2WMA0-F1
#
_entry.id   AF-A0A0U2WMA0-F1
#
_cell.length_a   1.000
_cell.length_b   1.000
_cell.length_c   1.000
_cell.angle_alpha   90.00
_cell.angle_beta   90.00
_cell.angle_gamma   90.00
#
_symmetry.space_group_name_H-M   'P 1'
#
loop_
_entity.id
_entity.type
_entity.pdbx_description
1 polymer ?
#
loop_
_entity_poly.entity_id
_entity_poly.type
_entity_poly.pdbx_seq_one_letter_code
_entity_poly.pdbx_strand_id
1 'polypeptide(L)'
;MVHTGISWAAEVLRRLKGVDFPVTKEQLKERLQGLYWRGIPIEKLLEEIEVEQFETPAEVLHYLAEAARKLEYSGQVAPGGRVGISWAAEVLRRLKGVDFPVTKEQLKERLQGLYWRGIPIEKLLEEIEVEQFETPAEVLHYLAEAARKLEEKGFSAATIA
;
A
#
# COMPACT_ATOMS: atom_id res chain seq x y z
N MET A 1 17.63 -2.58 3.06
CA MET A 1 16.96 -1.29 2.74
C MET A 1 15.62 -1.29 3.47
N VAL A 2 15.30 -0.26 4.27
CA VAL A 2 14.03 -0.21 4.99
C VAL A 2 12.96 0.27 4.01
N HIS A 3 12.13 -0.63 3.50
CA HIS A 3 11.01 -0.25 2.64
C HIS A 3 9.97 0.52 3.47
N THR A 4 9.45 1.62 2.90
CA THR A 4 8.27 2.29 3.46
C THR A 4 7.06 1.35 3.32
N GLY A 5 6.02 1.56 4.14
CA GLY A 5 4.82 0.70 4.08
C GLY A 5 4.11 0.72 2.71
N ILE A 6 4.21 1.82 1.94
CA ILE A 6 3.61 1.91 0.60
C ILE A 6 4.43 1.08 -0.41
N SER A 7 5.77 1.19 -0.40
CA SER A 7 6.61 0.39 -1.30
C SER A 7 6.45 -1.11 -1.06
N TRP A 8 6.27 -1.52 0.20
CA TRP A 8 5.97 -2.90 0.56
C TRP A 8 4.59 -3.34 0.04
N ALA A 9 3.57 -2.49 0.15
CA ALA A 9 2.25 -2.79 -0.41
C ALA A 9 2.28 -2.91 -1.95
N ALA A 10 3.05 -2.07 -2.64
CA ALA A 10 3.27 -2.22 -4.08
C ALA A 10 3.93 -3.57 -4.43
N GLU A 11 4.87 -4.03 -3.61
CA GLU A 11 5.50 -5.35 -3.77
C GLU A 11 4.52 -6.50 -3.56
N VAL A 12 3.64 -6.41 -2.55
CA VAL A 12 2.54 -7.38 -2.36
C VAL A 12 1.71 -7.45 -3.64
N LEU A 13 1.29 -6.32 -4.20
CA LEU A 13 0.47 -6.32 -5.43
C LEU A 13 1.21 -6.88 -6.64
N ARG A 14 2.52 -6.63 -6.78
CA ARG A 14 3.31 -7.25 -7.86
C ARG A 14 3.31 -8.77 -7.78
N ARG A 15 3.40 -9.33 -6.57
CA ARG A 15 3.36 -10.78 -6.36
C ARG A 15 1.98 -11.40 -6.56
N LEU A 16 0.92 -10.60 -6.39
CA LEU A 16 -0.46 -10.99 -6.67
C LEU A 16 -0.87 -10.78 -8.13
N LYS A 17 0.02 -10.26 -8.99
CA LYS A 17 -0.28 -10.07 -10.42
C LYS A 17 -0.62 -11.41 -11.07
N GLY A 18 -1.75 -11.44 -11.80
CA GLY A 18 -2.23 -12.64 -12.51
C GLY A 18 -2.84 -13.70 -11.60
N VAL A 19 -3.15 -13.36 -10.34
CA VAL A 19 -3.92 -14.22 -9.45
C VAL A 19 -5.40 -13.91 -9.60
N ASP A 20 -6.21 -14.95 -9.82
CA ASP A 20 -7.67 -14.84 -9.81
C ASP A 20 -8.18 -14.81 -8.36
N PHE A 21 -9.07 -13.86 -8.08
CA PHE A 21 -9.74 -13.74 -6.79
C PHE A 21 -11.12 -14.41 -6.84
N PRO A 22 -11.61 -14.98 -5.72
CA PRO A 22 -11.03 -14.91 -4.38
C PRO A 22 -9.83 -15.85 -4.18
N VAL A 23 -8.92 -15.46 -3.29
CA VAL A 23 -7.70 -16.22 -2.95
C VAL A 23 -7.74 -16.72 -1.51
N THR A 24 -7.15 -17.88 -1.24
CA THR A 24 -7.03 -18.42 0.11
C THR A 24 -5.78 -17.94 0.84
N LYS A 25 -5.76 -18.04 2.17
CA LYS A 25 -4.58 -17.75 2.99
C LYS A 25 -3.37 -18.61 2.59
N GLU A 26 -3.57 -19.89 2.29
CA GLU A 26 -2.50 -20.78 1.78
C GLU A 26 -1.92 -20.29 0.45
N GLN A 27 -2.78 -19.88 -0.50
CA GLN A 27 -2.31 -19.29 -1.76
C GLN A 27 -1.53 -18.01 -1.51
N LEU A 28 -1.94 -17.17 -0.56
CA LEU A 28 -1.19 -15.98 -0.18
C LEU A 28 0.17 -16.31 0.45
N LYS A 29 0.26 -17.32 1.32
CA LYS A 29 1.53 -17.78 1.90
C LYS A 29 2.52 -18.17 0.81
N GLU A 30 2.06 -18.92 -0.20
CA GLU A 30 2.89 -19.31 -1.35
C GLU A 30 3.32 -18.08 -2.18
N ARG A 31 2.36 -17.23 -2.57
CA ARG A 31 2.63 -16.06 -3.43
C ARG A 31 3.54 -15.03 -2.78
N LEU A 32 3.42 -14.87 -1.46
CA LEU A 32 4.14 -13.85 -0.71
C LEU A 32 5.38 -14.40 -0.01
N GLN A 33 5.74 -15.66 -0.24
CA GLN A 33 6.86 -16.32 0.42
C GLN A 33 8.15 -15.49 0.40
N GLY A 34 8.81 -15.40 1.56
CA GLY A 34 10.08 -14.68 1.69
C GLY A 34 9.96 -13.16 1.62
N LEU A 35 8.74 -12.61 1.66
CA LEU A 35 8.51 -11.19 1.87
C LEU A 35 8.56 -10.87 3.37
N TYR A 36 9.20 -9.76 3.72
CA TYR A 36 9.33 -9.31 5.11
C TYR A 36 8.76 -7.90 5.26
N TRP A 37 8.03 -7.68 6.36
CA TRP A 37 7.61 -6.37 6.79
C TRP A 37 8.35 -6.01 8.08
N ARG A 38 9.25 -5.02 8.03
CA ARG A 38 10.05 -4.57 9.19
C ARG A 38 10.78 -5.71 9.92
N GLY A 39 11.27 -6.69 9.17
CA GLY A 39 11.95 -7.88 9.71
C GLY A 39 11.03 -9.01 10.14
N ILE A 40 9.70 -8.82 10.07
CA ILE A 40 8.71 -9.87 10.33
C ILE A 40 8.40 -10.59 9.01
N PRO A 41 8.53 -11.93 8.94
CA PRO A 41 8.07 -12.71 7.79
C PRO A 41 6.57 -12.50 7.57
N ILE A 42 6.14 -12.41 6.31
CA ILE A 42 4.73 -12.18 6.02
C ILE A 42 3.83 -13.34 6.47
N GLU A 43 4.38 -14.54 6.55
CA GLU A 43 3.70 -15.74 7.05
C GLU A 43 3.22 -15.51 8.49
N LYS A 44 4.04 -14.86 9.33
CA LYS A 44 3.66 -14.47 10.70
C LYS A 44 2.54 -13.43 10.71
N LEU A 45 2.49 -12.51 9.74
CA LEU A 45 1.35 -11.59 9.62
C LEU A 45 0.09 -12.35 9.19
N LEU A 46 0.20 -13.29 8.25
CA LEU A 46 -0.92 -14.10 7.77
C LEU A 46 -1.50 -15.00 8.87
N GLU A 47 -0.67 -15.49 9.80
CA GLU A 47 -1.09 -16.26 10.98
C GLU A 47 -1.98 -15.46 11.95
N GLU A 48 -1.80 -14.14 12.02
CA GLU A 48 -2.61 -13.25 12.88
C GLU A 48 -3.99 -12.90 12.27
N ILE A 49 -4.22 -13.29 11.00
CA ILE A 49 -5.46 -13.03 10.27
C ILE A 49 -6.42 -14.20 10.47
N GLU A 50 -7.67 -13.90 10.83
CA GLU A 50 -8.70 -14.91 11.09
C GLU A 50 -9.43 -15.37 9.82
N VAL A 51 -9.59 -14.51 8.82
CA VAL A 51 -10.24 -14.89 7.56
C VAL A 51 -9.35 -15.84 6.76
N GLU A 52 -9.97 -16.83 6.11
CA GLU A 52 -9.26 -17.82 5.29
C GLU A 52 -9.30 -17.52 3.79
N GLN A 53 -10.16 -16.57 3.38
CA GLN A 53 -10.37 -16.18 1.99
C GLN A 53 -10.42 -14.65 1.87
N PHE A 54 -9.93 -14.14 0.75
CA PHE A 54 -9.82 -12.71 0.44
C PHE A 54 -10.41 -12.46 -0.94
N GLU A 55 -11.33 -11.50 -1.03
CA GLU A 55 -12.09 -11.22 -2.25
C GLU A 55 -11.36 -10.27 -3.20
N THR A 56 -10.44 -9.45 -2.67
CA THR A 56 -9.73 -8.44 -3.47
C THR A 56 -8.32 -8.18 -2.97
N PRO A 57 -7.42 -7.63 -3.82
CA PRO A 57 -6.11 -7.17 -3.38
C PRO A 57 -6.17 -6.11 -2.25
N ALA A 58 -7.23 -5.28 -2.25
CA ALA A 58 -7.45 -4.28 -1.20
C ALA A 58 -7.72 -4.93 0.17
N GLU A 59 -8.47 -6.03 0.19
CA GLU A 59 -8.70 -6.80 1.41
C GLU A 59 -7.42 -7.44 1.93
N VAL A 60 -6.59 -8.00 1.04
CA VAL A 60 -5.28 -8.54 1.44
C VAL A 60 -4.45 -7.49 2.16
N LEU A 61 -4.30 -6.29 1.59
CA LEU A 61 -3.58 -5.19 2.25
C LEU A 61 -4.26 -4.74 3.55
N HIS A 62 -5.59 -4.70 3.59
CA HIS A 62 -6.33 -4.32 4.78
C HIS A 62 -6.07 -5.27 5.96
N TYR A 63 -6.22 -6.58 5.75
CA TYR A 63 -6.00 -7.56 6.81
C TYR A 63 -4.54 -7.67 7.22
N LEU A 64 -3.59 -7.50 6.28
CA LEU A 64 -2.17 -7.40 6.61
C LEU A 64 -1.87 -6.16 7.48
N ALA A 65 -2.54 -5.03 7.24
CA ALA A 65 -2.42 -3.85 8.08
C ALA A 65 -3.00 -4.07 9.49
N GLU A 66 -4.12 -4.80 9.61
CA GLU A 66 -4.74 -5.13 10.89
C GLU A 66 -3.87 -6.12 11.69
N ALA A 67 -3.29 -7.13 11.03
CA ALA A 67 -2.30 -8.03 11.63
C ALA A 67 -1.08 -7.26 12.14
N ALA A 68 -0.53 -6.37 11.31
CA ALA A 68 0.56 -5.48 11.70
C ALA A 68 0.19 -4.63 12.95
N ARG A 69 -1.05 -4.13 13.01
CA ARG A 69 -1.56 -3.39 14.18
C ARG A 69 -1.62 -4.26 15.44
N LYS A 70 -2.07 -5.52 15.34
CA LYS A 70 -2.07 -6.46 16.47
C LYS A 70 -0.66 -6.65 17.04
N LEU A 71 0.34 -6.82 16.18
CA LEU A 71 1.74 -6.95 16.58
C LEU A 71 2.34 -5.66 17.17
N GLU A 72 1.96 -4.50 16.64
CA GLU A 72 2.31 -3.19 17.24
C GLU A 72 1.74 -3.08 18.66
N TYR A 73 0.46 -3.42 18.86
CA TYR A 73 -0.19 -3.35 20.17
C TYR A 73 0.40 -4.35 21.18
N SER A 74 0.84 -5.52 20.72
CA SER A 74 1.52 -6.50 21.57
C SER A 74 2.98 -6.13 21.89
N GLY A 75 3.49 -4.99 21.42
CA GLY A 75 4.86 -4.53 21.63
C GLY A 75 5.93 -5.28 20.82
N GLN A 76 5.53 -6.11 19.85
CA GLN A 76 6.47 -6.85 18.99
C GLN A 76 7.05 -5.96 17.88
N VAL A 77 6.42 -4.82 17.59
CA VAL A 77 6.82 -3.88 16.54
C VAL A 77 6.69 -2.44 17.03
N ALA A 78 7.59 -1.57 16.59
CA ALA A 78 7.49 -0.14 16.84
C ALA A 78 6.19 0.44 16.25
N PRO A 79 5.46 1.31 16.99
CA PRO A 79 4.23 1.94 16.51
C PRO A 79 4.39 2.71 15.20
N GLY A 80 3.32 2.76 14.41
CA GLY A 80 3.24 3.60 13.20
C GLY A 80 3.85 2.97 11.94
N GLY A 81 4.27 1.71 12.02
CA GLY A 81 4.79 0.97 10.87
C GLY A 81 3.73 0.60 9.84
N ARG A 82 2.47 0.46 10.26
CA ARG A 82 1.34 0.06 9.41
C ARG A 82 0.78 1.17 8.50
N VAL A 83 1.09 2.44 8.76
CA VAL A 83 0.43 3.60 8.10
C VAL A 83 0.48 3.49 6.57
N GLY A 84 1.62 3.05 6.02
CA GLY A 84 1.76 2.85 4.58
C GLY A 84 0.91 1.71 4.01
N ILE A 85 0.70 0.63 4.77
CA ILE A 85 -0.13 -0.50 4.33
C ILE A 85 -1.61 -0.09 4.33
N SER A 86 -2.08 0.52 5.42
CA SER A 86 -3.47 0.99 5.53
C SER A 86 -3.79 2.03 4.46
N TRP A 87 -2.85 2.94 4.17
CA TRP A 87 -3.02 3.94 3.12
C TRP A 87 -3.07 3.31 1.73
N ALA A 88 -2.20 2.33 1.45
CA ALA A 88 -2.24 1.60 0.18
C ALA A 88 -3.56 0.83 -0.02
N ALA A 89 -4.08 0.19 1.04
CA ALA A 89 -5.40 -0.44 0.99
C ALA A 89 -6.51 0.57 0.63
N GLU A 90 -6.46 1.78 1.19
CA GLU A 90 -7.40 2.86 0.87
C GLU A 90 -7.29 3.33 -0.59
N VAL A 91 -6.07 3.51 -1.11
CA VAL A 91 -5.86 3.82 -2.53
C VAL A 91 -6.52 2.76 -3.41
N LEU A 92 -6.31 1.47 -3.14
CA LEU A 92 -6.93 0.40 -3.92
C LEU A 92 -8.46 0.39 -3.82
N ARG A 93 -9.02 0.67 -2.63
CA ARG A 93 -10.48 0.79 -2.47
C ARG A 93 -11.06 1.89 -3.37
N ARG A 94 -10.38 3.02 -3.49
CA ARG A 94 -10.82 4.14 -4.35
C ARG A 94 -10.64 3.88 -5.84
N LEU A 95 -9.67 3.04 -6.20
CA LEU A 95 -9.46 2.59 -7.58
C LEU A 95 -10.30 1.37 -7.95
N LYS A 96 -11.15 0.86 -7.05
CA LYS A 96 -12.03 -0.27 -7.35
C LYS A 96 -12.97 0.06 -8.52
N GLY A 97 -13.01 -0.84 -9.51
CA GLY A 97 -13.85 -0.68 -10.70
C GLY A 97 -13.31 0.31 -11.73
N VAL A 98 -12.05 0.73 -11.61
CA VAL A 98 -11.36 1.51 -12.65
C VAL A 98 -10.61 0.55 -13.58
N ASP A 99 -10.81 0.73 -14.89
CA ASP A 99 -10.06 0.01 -15.92
C ASP A 99 -8.68 0.65 -16.11
N PHE A 100 -7.64 -0.18 -16.19
CA PHE A 100 -6.28 0.25 -16.48
C PHE A 100 -5.98 0.06 -17.98
N PRO A 101 -5.13 0.92 -18.59
CA PRO A 101 -4.32 1.96 -17.96
C PRO A 101 -5.12 3.20 -17.52
N VAL A 102 -4.62 3.88 -16.49
CA VAL A 102 -5.21 5.12 -15.96
C VAL A 102 -4.27 6.30 -16.13
N THR A 103 -4.83 7.49 -16.31
CA THR A 103 -4.09 8.76 -16.39
C THR A 103 -3.90 9.41 -15.02
N LYS A 104 -2.93 10.32 -14.92
CA LYS A 104 -2.72 11.14 -13.74
C LYS A 104 -3.96 11.96 -13.37
N GLU A 105 -4.71 12.47 -14.35
CA GLU A 105 -5.97 13.20 -14.15
C GLU A 105 -7.06 12.32 -13.53
N GLN A 106 -7.23 11.09 -14.03
CA GLN A 106 -8.17 10.13 -13.43
C GLN A 106 -7.76 9.79 -11.99
N LEU A 107 -6.46 9.65 -11.71
CA LEU A 107 -5.98 9.43 -10.34
C LEU A 107 -6.27 10.63 -9.43
N LYS A 108 -6.07 11.87 -9.90
CA LYS A 108 -6.41 13.08 -9.14
C LYS A 108 -7.88 13.09 -8.72
N GLU A 109 -8.78 12.79 -9.65
CA GLU A 109 -10.22 12.73 -9.37
C GLU A 109 -10.56 11.61 -8.37
N ARG A 110 -10.06 10.39 -8.60
CA ARG A 110 -10.39 9.22 -7.78
C ARG A 110 -9.80 9.29 -6.37
N LEU A 111 -8.62 9.88 -6.23
CA LEU A 111 -7.88 9.91 -4.98
C LEU A 111 -8.08 11.21 -4.19
N GLN A 112 -8.87 12.15 -4.71
CA GLN A 112 -9.08 13.48 -4.12
C GLN A 112 -9.34 13.43 -2.61
N GLY A 113 -8.65 14.30 -1.87
CA GLY A 113 -8.78 14.40 -0.42
C GLY A 113 -8.08 13.28 0.37
N LEU A 114 -7.29 12.43 -0.28
CA LEU A 114 -6.31 11.59 0.42
C LEU A 114 -5.06 12.38 0.78
N TYR A 115 -4.51 12.04 1.95
CA TYR A 115 -3.28 12.63 2.46
C TYR A 115 -2.31 11.55 2.87
N TRP A 116 -1.04 11.75 2.53
CA TRP A 116 0.09 11.00 3.07
C TRP A 116 0.83 11.86 4.08
N ARG A 117 0.68 11.58 5.38
CA ARG A 117 1.40 12.28 6.46
C ARG A 117 1.31 13.82 6.35
N GLY A 118 0.13 14.31 5.96
CA GLY A 118 -0.17 15.74 5.76
C GLY A 118 0.06 16.24 4.34
N ILE A 119 0.74 15.48 3.47
CA ILE A 119 0.93 15.81 2.06
C ILE A 119 -0.32 15.39 1.28
N PRO A 120 -1.02 16.31 0.60
CA PRO A 120 -2.18 15.97 -0.23
C PRO A 120 -1.76 15.12 -1.44
N ILE A 121 -2.63 14.21 -1.88
CA ILE A 121 -2.34 13.30 -3.01
C ILE A 121 -2.01 14.07 -4.29
N GLU A 122 -2.59 15.25 -4.48
CA GLU A 122 -2.37 16.09 -5.66
C GLU A 122 -0.90 16.52 -5.74
N LYS A 123 -0.26 16.82 -4.60
CA LYS A 123 1.17 17.13 -4.53
C LYS A 123 2.04 15.91 -4.82
N LEU A 124 1.62 14.73 -4.39
CA LEU A 124 2.31 13.48 -4.75
C LEU A 124 2.24 13.24 -6.26
N LEU A 125 1.06 13.41 -6.86
CA LEU A 125 0.84 13.21 -8.29
C LEU A 125 1.60 14.24 -9.15
N GLU A 126 1.77 15.48 -8.68
CA GLU A 126 2.58 16.51 -9.31
C GLU A 126 4.08 16.13 -9.40
N GLU A 127 4.59 15.35 -8.44
CA GLU A 127 6.00 14.92 -8.39
C GLU A 127 6.29 13.66 -9.22
N ILE A 128 5.25 13.03 -9.77
CA ILE A 128 5.38 11.86 -10.65
C ILE A 128 5.54 12.34 -12.10
N GLU A 129 6.57 11.84 -12.77
CA GLU A 129 6.89 12.23 -14.16
C GLU A 129 6.03 11.51 -15.21
N VAL A 130 5.59 10.28 -14.92
CA VAL A 130 4.74 9.53 -15.85
C VAL A 130 3.31 10.07 -15.86
N GLU A 131 2.66 10.00 -17.03
CA GLU A 131 1.27 10.46 -17.21
C GLU A 131 0.24 9.32 -17.23
N GLN A 132 0.69 8.08 -17.42
CA GLN A 132 -0.15 6.89 -17.46
C GLN A 132 0.43 5.79 -16.56
N PHE A 133 -0.47 4.96 -16.03
CA PHE A 133 -0.15 3.88 -15.10
C PHE A 133 -0.87 2.61 -15.56
N GLU A 134 -0.14 1.52 -15.69
CA GLU A 134 -0.64 0.26 -16.24
C GLU A 134 -1.30 -0.63 -15.20
N THR A 135 -0.94 -0.46 -13.92
CA THR A 135 -1.44 -1.33 -12.85
C THR A 135 -1.60 -0.60 -11.51
N PRO A 136 -2.43 -1.11 -10.59
CA PRO A 136 -2.50 -0.59 -9.22
C PRO A 136 -1.16 -0.65 -8.47
N ALA A 137 -0.34 -1.67 -8.74
CA ALA A 137 1.00 -1.81 -8.16
C ALA A 137 1.93 -0.68 -8.60
N GLU A 138 1.82 -0.26 -9.85
CA GLU A 138 2.58 0.86 -10.41
C GLU A 138 2.14 2.19 -9.82
N VAL A 139 0.82 2.40 -9.65
CA VAL A 139 0.29 3.58 -8.94
C VAL A 139 0.88 3.69 -7.54
N LEU A 140 0.82 2.62 -6.73
CA LEU A 140 1.41 2.62 -5.39
C LEU A 140 2.93 2.82 -5.41
N HIS A 141 3.61 2.26 -6.40
CA HIS A 141 5.06 2.42 -6.55
C HIS A 141 5.44 3.89 -6.74
N TYR A 142 4.89 4.56 -7.75
CA TYR A 142 5.22 5.96 -8.02
C TYR A 142 4.75 6.91 -6.90
N LEU A 143 3.60 6.65 -6.28
CA LEU A 143 3.16 7.40 -5.11
C LEU A 143 4.14 7.27 -3.94
N ALA A 144 4.71 6.08 -3.71
CA ALA A 144 5.73 5.88 -2.70
C ALA A 144 7.02 6.64 -3.01
N GLU A 145 7.43 6.68 -4.28
CA GLU A 145 8.62 7.42 -4.71
C GLU A 145 8.43 8.93 -4.58
N ALA A 146 7.27 9.45 -5.00
CA ALA A 146 6.91 10.86 -4.83
C ALA A 146 6.86 11.26 -3.35
N ALA A 147 6.27 10.42 -2.49
CA ALA A 147 6.23 10.65 -1.06
C ALA A 147 7.64 10.76 -0.47
N ARG A 148 8.53 9.83 -0.83
CA ARG A 148 9.94 9.87 -0.40
C ARG A 148 10.63 11.16 -0.88
N LYS A 149 10.49 11.53 -2.16
CA LYS A 149 11.09 12.76 -2.73
C LYS A 149 10.63 14.01 -1.98
N LEU A 150 9.33 14.11 -1.67
CA LEU A 150 8.78 15.25 -0.94
C LEU A 150 9.24 15.28 0.53
N GLU A 151 9.28 14.13 1.21
CA GLU A 151 9.81 14.03 2.57
C GLU A 151 11.30 14.44 2.61
N GLU A 152 12.11 14.02 1.63
CA GLU A 152 13.52 14.44 1.47
C GLU A 152 13.68 15.95 1.22
N LYS A 153 12.71 16.56 0.52
CA LYS A 153 12.62 18.03 0.33
C LYS A 153 12.11 18.77 1.57
N GLY A 154 11.81 18.08 2.67
CA GLY A 154 11.31 18.68 3.90
C GLY A 154 9.82 19.01 3.91
N PHE A 155 9.04 18.48 2.95
CA PHE A 155 7.59 18.59 3.03
C PHE A 155 7.08 17.68 4.14
N SER A 156 6.40 18.29 5.10
CA SER A 156 5.66 17.60 6.14
C SER A 156 4.37 18.37 6.43
N ALA A 157 3.51 17.80 7.28
CA ALA A 157 2.33 18.50 7.79
C ALA A 157 2.64 19.92 8.35
N ALA A 158 3.87 20.18 8.81
CA ALA A 158 4.28 21.48 9.34
C ALA A 158 4.58 22.55 8.26
N THR A 159 4.82 22.14 7.00
CA THR A 159 5.20 23.05 5.90
C THR A 159 3.98 23.63 5.17
N ILE A 160 2.77 23.11 5.43
CA ILE A 160 1.52 23.46 4.73
C ILE A 160 0.66 24.43 5.57
N ALA A 161 1.22 25.00 6.64
CA ALA A 161 0.55 26.00 7.49
C ALA A 161 0.81 27.44 7.01
#